data_AF-A0A5N7DKB3-F1
#
_entry.id   AF-A0A5N7DKB3-F1
#
_cell.length_a   1.000
_cell.length_b   1.000
_cell.length_c   1.000
_cell.angle_alpha   90.00
_cell.angle_beta   90.00
_cell.angle_gamma   90.00
#
_symmetry.space_group_name_H-M   'P 1'
#
loop_
_entity.id
_entity.type
_entity.pdbx_description
1 polymer ?
#
loop_
_entity_poly.entity_id
_entity_poly.type
_entity_poly.pdbx_seq_one_letter_code
_entity_poly.pdbx_strand_id
1 'polypeptide(L)'
;MGGPPNKAACCLETGRQEEPVDGVIYEYLCNYYATNTNVMYYEVLNAYECAKKCSETGLCHAASWKPKTSHSHSGGRCFLATAGFVEMPDRHGEWLLLVRTDRTASVPGDTTSPHPQPDCQDEVDESWAQRLEVTDEDCEMRTTSMRQQLQAKEADLVNCKCLQRLWP
;
A
#
# COMPACT_ATOMS: atom_id res chain seq x y z
N MET A 1 -6.87 4.85 22.39
CA MET A 1 -6.71 3.51 23.00
C MET A 1 -5.54 2.84 22.28
N GLY A 2 -4.52 2.37 23.02
CA GLY A 2 -3.37 1.70 22.43
C GLY A 2 -3.73 0.26 22.05
N GLY A 3 -3.51 -0.10 20.78
CA GLY A 3 -3.73 -1.44 20.26
C GLY A 3 -2.89 -2.48 21.00
N PRO A 4 -3.33 -3.75 21.05
CA PRO A 4 -2.63 -4.78 21.78
C PRO A 4 -1.18 -4.85 21.27
N PRO A 5 -0.19 -4.84 22.18
CA PRO A 5 1.15 -5.21 21.78
C PRO A 5 1.03 -6.65 21.28
N ASN A 6 1.85 -7.00 20.30
CA ASN A 6 2.23 -8.34 19.90
C ASN A 6 1.71 -8.77 18.51
N LYS A 7 2.67 -9.26 17.74
CA LYS A 7 2.52 -10.30 16.72
C LYS A 7 1.58 -11.45 17.14
N ALA A 8 1.45 -11.75 18.43
CA ALA A 8 0.54 -12.77 18.95
C ALA A 8 -0.96 -12.42 18.86
N ALA A 9 -1.32 -11.12 18.78
CA ALA A 9 -2.69 -10.72 18.47
C ALA A 9 -2.91 -10.69 16.96
N CYS A 10 -1.94 -10.16 16.22
CA CYS A 10 -2.07 -9.97 14.77
C CYS A 10 -1.99 -11.26 13.93
N CYS A 11 -1.39 -12.32 14.48
CA CYS A 11 -1.12 -13.57 13.75
C CYS A 11 -1.98 -14.76 14.19
N LEU A 12 -3.12 -14.50 14.84
CA LEU A 12 -4.10 -15.54 15.18
C LEU A 12 -4.90 -15.95 13.95
N GLU A 13 -5.10 -15.04 13.01
CA GLU A 13 -5.83 -15.28 11.76
C GLU A 13 -4.90 -15.31 10.56
N THR A 14 -5.33 -16.00 9.51
CA THR A 14 -4.61 -16.04 8.23
C THR A 14 -5.00 -14.82 7.41
N GLY A 15 -4.04 -13.97 7.05
CA GLY A 15 -4.27 -12.84 6.16
C GLY A 15 -3.62 -11.53 6.61
N ARG A 16 -4.04 -10.43 5.97
CA ARG A 16 -3.69 -9.06 6.35
C ARG A 16 -4.69 -8.59 7.41
N GLN A 17 -4.20 -8.01 8.50
CA GLN A 17 -5.05 -7.39 9.51
C GLN A 17 -4.92 -5.88 9.45
N GLU A 18 -6.03 -5.15 9.58
CA GLU A 18 -6.02 -3.69 9.53
C GLU A 18 -6.02 -3.11 10.94
N GLU A 19 -5.15 -2.13 11.19
CA GLU A 19 -5.15 -1.37 12.43
C GLU A 19 -4.95 0.13 12.16
N PRO A 20 -5.80 1.00 12.74
CA PRO A 20 -5.63 2.43 12.66
C PRO A 20 -4.53 2.92 13.61
N VAL A 21 -3.55 3.65 13.08
CA VAL A 21 -2.46 4.27 13.85
C VAL A 21 -2.35 5.75 13.48
N ASP A 22 -2.62 6.61 14.46
CA ASP A 22 -2.66 8.07 14.28
C ASP A 22 -3.52 8.53 13.09
N GLY A 23 -4.67 7.86 12.91
CA GLY A 23 -5.63 8.19 11.84
C GLY A 23 -5.29 7.58 10.47
N VAL A 24 -4.17 6.89 10.31
CA VAL A 24 -3.81 6.16 9.08
C VAL A 24 -4.06 4.67 9.27
N ILE A 25 -4.66 4.00 8.30
CA ILE A 25 -4.85 2.55 8.31
C ILE A 25 -3.55 1.86 7.90
N TYR A 26 -3.09 0.93 8.73
CA TYR A 26 -1.97 0.05 8.44
C TYR A 26 -2.45 -1.37 8.22
N GLU A 27 -1.86 -2.05 7.24
CA GLU A 27 -2.04 -3.50 7.05
C GLU A 27 -0.88 -4.26 7.68
N TYR A 28 -1.20 -5.16 8.59
CA TYR A 28 -0.29 -6.00 9.35
C TYR A 28 -0.22 -7.37 8.71
N LEU A 29 0.99 -7.76 8.30
CA LEU A 29 1.30 -9.02 7.64
C LEU A 29 2.26 -9.85 8.48
N CYS A 30 1.76 -10.99 8.92
CA CYS A 30 2.51 -11.95 9.72
C CYS A 30 3.50 -12.76 8.89
N ASN A 31 4.72 -12.94 9.42
CA ASN A 31 5.79 -13.70 8.76
C ASN A 31 6.20 -13.06 7.43
N TYR A 32 6.18 -11.73 7.37
CA TYR A 32 6.72 -10.93 6.27
C TYR A 32 7.59 -9.80 6.82
N TYR A 33 8.50 -9.31 5.99
CA TYR A 33 9.27 -8.10 6.23
C TYR A 33 9.45 -7.32 4.92
N ALA A 34 9.74 -6.03 5.06
CA ALA A 34 10.09 -5.14 3.97
C ALA A 34 11.61 -5.20 3.73
N THR A 35 12.03 -5.34 2.48
CA THR A 35 13.44 -5.20 2.09
C THR A 35 13.68 -3.89 1.32
N ASN A 36 14.77 -3.17 1.66
CA ASN A 36 15.31 -2.00 0.95
C ASN A 36 16.79 -1.76 1.34
N THR A 37 17.53 -1.00 0.52
CA THR A 37 18.90 -0.52 0.72
C THR A 37 19.09 0.54 1.83
N ASN A 38 18.04 1.25 2.25
CA ASN A 38 18.16 2.31 3.25
C ASN A 38 17.21 2.05 4.43
N VAL A 39 17.70 1.33 5.43
CA VAL A 39 16.91 0.87 6.58
C VAL A 39 17.41 1.58 7.84
N MET A 40 16.65 2.55 8.34
CA MET A 40 16.84 3.06 9.69
C MET A 40 16.11 2.16 10.68
N TYR A 41 16.74 1.88 11.83
CA TYR A 41 16.11 1.09 12.88
C TYR A 41 15.94 1.87 14.19
N TYR A 42 14.85 1.57 14.88
CA TYR A 42 14.51 2.11 16.19
C TYR A 42 14.22 0.96 17.15
N GLU A 43 14.53 1.16 18.41
CA GLU A 43 14.07 0.27 19.47
C GLU A 43 12.71 0.75 19.96
N VAL A 44 11.71 -0.13 19.91
CA VAL A 44 10.33 0.17 20.29
C VAL A 44 9.76 -0.98 21.11
N LEU A 45 8.75 -0.73 21.94
CA LEU A 45 8.17 -1.73 22.83
C LEU A 45 7.28 -2.72 22.07
N ASN A 46 6.67 -2.32 20.96
CA ASN A 46 5.74 -3.16 20.21
C ASN A 46 5.59 -2.71 18.75
N ALA A 47 4.80 -3.46 17.98
CA ALA A 47 4.53 -3.20 16.58
C ALA A 47 3.74 -1.90 16.35
N TYR A 48 2.80 -1.58 17.24
CA TYR A 48 2.04 -0.32 17.17
C TYR A 48 2.95 0.90 17.25
N GLU A 49 3.92 0.90 18.17
CA GLU A 49 4.92 1.96 18.26
C GLU A 49 5.81 2.04 17.01
N CYS A 50 6.04 0.91 16.33
CA CYS A 50 6.74 0.88 15.05
C CYS A 50 5.93 1.56 13.94
N ALA A 51 4.63 1.26 13.84
CA ALA A 51 3.72 1.95 12.92
C ALA A 51 3.64 3.45 13.24
N LYS A 52 3.59 3.82 14.51
CA LYS A 52 3.61 5.22 14.92
C LYS A 52 4.87 5.94 14.46
N LYS A 53 6.05 5.33 14.62
CA LYS A 53 7.31 5.87 14.10
C LYS A 53 7.29 6.03 12.57
N CYS A 54 6.66 5.10 11.88
CA CYS A 54 6.42 5.21 10.45
C CYS A 54 5.49 6.39 10.12
N SER A 55 4.39 6.58 10.85
CA SER A 55 3.49 7.73 10.66
C SER A 55 4.15 9.09 10.94
N GLU A 56 4.99 9.17 11.97
CA GLU A 56 5.78 10.37 12.29
C GLU A 56 6.80 10.68 11.16
N THR A 57 7.26 9.65 10.46
CA THR A 57 8.19 9.76 9.34
C THR A 57 7.39 9.83 8.04
N GLY A 58 6.95 11.03 7.62
CA GLY A 58 6.05 11.20 6.47
C GLY A 58 6.47 10.57 5.11
N LEU A 59 7.72 10.10 5.00
CA LEU A 59 8.25 9.35 3.85
C LEU A 59 8.19 7.82 4.02
N CYS A 60 7.70 7.31 5.14
CA CYS A 60 7.66 5.89 5.42
C CYS A 60 6.50 5.23 4.67
N HIS A 61 6.81 4.20 3.89
CA HIS A 61 5.84 3.41 3.13
C HIS A 61 5.48 2.10 3.84
N ALA A 62 6.43 1.54 4.58
CA ALA A 62 6.22 0.37 5.42
C ALA A 62 7.22 0.33 6.57
N ALA A 63 6.90 -0.44 7.59
CA ALA A 63 7.81 -0.75 8.68
C ALA A 63 7.86 -2.25 8.92
N SER A 64 9.03 -2.78 9.27
CA SER A 64 9.17 -4.17 9.72
C SER A 64 9.49 -4.18 11.20
N TRP A 65 8.74 -4.94 11.97
CA TRP A 65 8.98 -5.13 13.38
C TRP A 65 9.36 -6.58 13.66
N LYS A 66 10.36 -6.78 14.51
CA LYS A 66 10.65 -8.09 15.11
C LYS A 66 10.97 -7.96 16.59
N PRO A 67 10.56 -8.92 17.42
CA PRO A 67 10.94 -8.94 18.82
C PRO A 67 12.46 -9.14 18.98
N LYS A 68 13.07 -8.59 20.03
CA LYS A 68 14.51 -8.82 20.32
C LYS A 68 14.79 -10.27 20.71
N THR A 69 13.83 -10.90 21.35
CA THR A 69 13.86 -12.32 21.73
C THR A 69 12.48 -12.89 21.48
N SER A 70 12.41 -14.10 20.92
CA SER A 70 11.17 -14.71 20.42
C SER A 70 10.07 -14.88 21.48
N HIS A 71 10.38 -14.75 22.79
CA HIS A 71 9.46 -15.01 23.91
C HIS A 71 9.38 -13.88 24.95
N SER A 72 9.85 -12.66 24.65
CA SER A 72 9.80 -11.56 25.65
C SER A 72 8.89 -10.41 25.23
N HIS A 73 8.37 -9.75 26.28
CA HIS A 73 7.76 -8.43 26.20
C HIS A 73 8.81 -7.30 26.20
N SER A 74 10.11 -7.61 26.03
CA SER A 74 11.23 -6.66 26.16
C SER A 74 11.42 -5.76 24.94
N GLY A 75 10.37 -5.57 24.15
CA GLY A 75 10.39 -4.79 22.92
C GLY A 75 11.05 -5.49 21.75
N GLY A 76 11.22 -4.71 20.69
CA GLY A 76 11.67 -5.17 19.39
C GLY A 76 12.48 -4.11 18.66
N ARG A 77 12.93 -4.51 17.48
CA ARG A 77 13.52 -3.58 16.51
C ARG A 77 12.48 -3.28 15.45
N CYS A 78 12.28 -1.99 15.23
CA CYS A 78 11.48 -1.44 14.15
C CYS A 78 12.41 -0.98 13.04
N PHE A 79 12.13 -1.35 11.80
CA PHE A 79 12.91 -1.02 10.61
C PHE A 79 12.00 -0.26 9.65
N LEU A 80 12.32 1.00 9.35
CA LEU A 80 11.48 1.82 8.47
C LEU A 80 11.95 1.72 7.01
N ALA A 81 11.01 1.60 6.09
CA ALA A 81 11.24 1.62 4.65
C ALA A 81 10.73 2.94 4.05
N THR A 82 11.64 3.89 3.83
CA THR A 82 11.32 5.26 3.39
C THR A 82 11.53 5.52 1.90
N ALA A 83 12.01 4.53 1.15
CA ALA A 83 12.33 4.65 -0.27
C ALA A 83 11.61 3.57 -1.10
N GLY A 84 10.39 3.21 -0.69
CA GLY A 84 9.67 2.03 -1.16
C GLY A 84 10.10 0.73 -0.46
N PHE A 85 9.46 -0.39 -0.80
CA PHE A 85 9.80 -1.71 -0.25
C PHE A 85 9.33 -2.85 -1.16
N VAL A 86 9.92 -4.04 -0.97
CA VAL A 86 9.38 -5.31 -1.47
C VAL A 86 9.00 -6.18 -0.29
N GLU A 87 7.84 -6.84 -0.38
CA GLU A 87 7.37 -7.80 0.61
C GLU A 87 8.16 -9.11 0.48
N MET A 88 8.84 -9.48 1.56
CA MET A 88 9.62 -10.71 1.61
C MET A 88 9.04 -11.65 2.67
N PRO A 89 8.75 -12.92 2.32
CA PRO A 89 8.29 -13.89 3.29
C PRO A 89 9.42 -14.24 4.26
N ASP A 90 9.07 -14.36 5.53
CA ASP A 90 9.93 -14.80 6.60
C ASP A 90 9.63 -16.24 6.98
N ARG A 91 10.62 -17.12 6.78
CA ARG A 91 10.51 -18.56 7.07
C ARG A 91 10.63 -18.89 8.55
N HIS A 92 11.22 -18.00 9.34
CA HIS A 92 11.40 -18.19 10.78
C HIS A 92 10.17 -17.73 11.57
N GLY A 93 9.29 -16.96 10.91
CA GLY A 93 8.06 -16.46 11.49
C GLY A 93 8.30 -15.60 12.72
N GLU A 94 9.32 -14.75 12.73
CA GLU A 94 9.60 -13.76 13.78
C GLU A 94 9.21 -12.35 13.36
N TRP A 95 9.10 -12.11 12.05
CA TRP A 95 8.86 -10.80 11.50
C TRP A 95 7.38 -10.47 11.33
N LEU A 96 7.09 -9.18 11.46
CA LEU A 96 5.80 -8.57 11.20
C LEU A 96 6.03 -7.38 10.28
N LEU A 97 5.34 -7.35 9.16
CA LEU A 97 5.35 -6.25 8.21
C LEU A 97 4.13 -5.36 8.46
N LEU A 98 4.33 -4.06 8.50
CA LEU A 98 3.32 -3.03 8.69
C LEU A 98 3.34 -2.14 7.44
N VAL A 99 2.36 -2.32 6.55
CA VAL A 99 2.24 -1.54 5.32
C VAL A 99 1.37 -0.33 5.60
N ARG A 100 1.90 0.87 5.35
CA ARG A 100 1.12 2.10 5.47
C ARG A 100 0.20 2.20 4.25
N THR A 101 -1.10 2.34 4.47
CA THR A 101 -2.04 2.62 3.37
C THR A 101 -2.31 4.11 3.23
N ASP A 102 -2.95 4.49 2.13
CA ASP A 102 -3.45 5.84 1.87
C ASP A 102 -4.79 6.13 2.59
N ARG A 103 -5.40 5.11 3.19
CA ARG A 103 -6.70 5.22 3.88
C ARG A 103 -6.54 5.83 5.27
N THR A 104 -7.48 6.71 5.63
CA THR A 104 -7.61 7.26 6.98
C THR A 104 -8.77 6.60 7.74
N ALA A 105 -8.61 6.45 9.05
CA ALA A 105 -9.63 5.89 9.91
C ALA A 105 -10.74 6.92 10.18
N SER A 106 -12.00 6.60 9.84
CA SER A 106 -13.15 7.44 10.18
C SER A 106 -13.37 7.47 11.71
N VAL A 107 -13.52 8.66 12.29
CA VAL A 107 -13.75 8.85 13.72
C VAL A 107 -15.22 8.51 14.06
N PRO A 108 -15.51 7.63 15.03
CA PRO A 108 -16.87 7.38 15.46
C PRO A 108 -17.29 8.43 16.48
N GLY A 109 -18.10 9.39 16.06
CA GLY A 109 -18.70 10.37 16.96
C GLY A 109 -19.32 11.57 16.24
N ASP A 110 -20.50 11.38 15.67
CA ASP A 110 -21.51 12.44 15.68
C ASP A 110 -22.91 11.82 15.55
N THR A 111 -23.55 11.55 16.69
CA THR A 111 -24.97 11.26 16.76
C THR A 111 -25.66 12.51 17.32
N THR A 112 -26.08 13.41 16.42
CA THR A 112 -27.12 14.42 16.71
C THR A 112 -28.25 14.26 15.69
N SER A 113 -29.41 13.83 16.15
CA SER A 113 -30.68 13.77 15.40
C SER A 113 -31.34 15.17 15.35
N PRO A 114 -32.41 15.43 14.57
CA PRO A 114 -32.68 15.15 13.15
C PRO A 114 -32.84 16.49 12.40
N HIS A 115 -32.06 16.72 11.35
CA HIS A 115 -32.32 17.80 10.39
C HIS A 115 -32.27 17.20 8.97
N PRO A 116 -33.22 17.51 8.08
CA PRO A 116 -33.21 16.98 6.73
C PRO A 116 -32.11 17.71 5.97
N GLN A 117 -30.90 17.15 5.99
CA GLN A 117 -29.87 17.55 5.05
C GLN A 117 -30.12 16.83 3.73
N PRO A 118 -29.96 17.55 2.60
CA PRO A 118 -30.10 16.97 1.27
C PRO A 118 -29.14 15.78 1.13
N ASP A 119 -29.61 14.74 0.45
CA ASP A 119 -28.93 13.46 0.26
C ASP A 119 -27.48 13.66 -0.18
N CYS A 120 -26.53 13.47 0.75
CA CYS A 120 -25.09 13.41 0.43
C CYS A 120 -24.75 12.21 -0.48
N GLN A 121 -25.73 11.38 -0.80
CA GLN A 121 -25.65 10.31 -1.78
C GLN A 121 -25.39 10.86 -3.19
N ASP A 122 -26.00 12.00 -3.54
CA ASP A 122 -25.90 12.57 -4.89
C ASP A 122 -24.49 13.12 -5.20
N GLU A 123 -23.82 13.74 -4.23
CA GLU A 123 -22.45 14.27 -4.40
C GLU A 123 -21.38 13.16 -4.48
N VAL A 124 -21.60 12.05 -3.77
CA VAL A 124 -20.71 10.88 -3.79
C VAL A 124 -20.87 10.10 -5.10
N ASP A 125 -22.10 9.95 -5.60
CA ASP A 125 -22.36 9.28 -6.87
C ASP A 125 -21.86 10.12 -8.07
N GLU A 126 -21.96 11.45 -8.03
CA GLU A 126 -21.41 12.33 -9.08
C GLU A 126 -19.87 12.28 -9.13
N SER A 127 -19.20 12.27 -7.97
CA SER A 127 -17.74 12.19 -7.89
C SER A 127 -17.19 10.78 -8.19
N TRP A 128 -17.96 9.73 -7.94
CA TRP A 128 -17.65 8.36 -8.35
C TRP A 128 -17.81 8.16 -9.85
N ALA A 129 -18.87 8.71 -10.45
CA ALA A 129 -19.08 8.69 -11.90
C ALA A 129 -17.95 9.41 -12.67
N GLN A 130 -17.55 10.60 -12.22
CA GLN A 130 -16.46 11.37 -12.83
C GLN A 130 -15.10 10.64 -12.71
N ARG A 131 -14.86 9.88 -11.63
CA ARG A 131 -13.63 9.11 -11.47
C ARG A 131 -13.59 7.90 -12.41
N LEU A 132 -14.70 7.19 -12.57
CA LEU A 132 -14.77 6.03 -13.45
C LEU A 132 -14.58 6.42 -14.91
N GLU A 133 -15.22 7.50 -15.37
CA GLU A 133 -15.08 8.00 -16.75
C GLU A 133 -13.65 8.46 -17.06
N VAL A 134 -13.01 9.23 -16.15
CA VAL A 134 -11.62 9.68 -16.35
C VAL A 134 -10.64 8.52 -16.36
N THR A 135 -10.87 7.45 -15.60
CA THR A 135 -9.96 6.29 -15.59
C THR A 135 -10.13 5.36 -16.79
N ASP A 136 -11.34 5.24 -17.33
CA ASP A 136 -11.62 4.35 -18.47
C ASP A 136 -11.16 5.00 -19.78
N GLU A 137 -11.48 6.28 -20.00
CA GLU A 137 -11.05 7.02 -21.19
C GLU A 137 -9.52 7.16 -21.30
N ASP A 138 -8.81 7.42 -20.19
CA ASP A 138 -7.33 7.49 -20.19
C ASP A 138 -6.70 6.12 -20.46
N CYS A 139 -7.32 5.05 -19.96
CA CYS A 139 -6.84 3.68 -20.18
C CYS A 139 -7.07 3.26 -21.64
N GLU A 140 -8.24 3.57 -22.21
CA GLU A 140 -8.55 3.31 -23.62
C GLU A 140 -7.69 4.16 -24.57
N MET A 141 -7.47 5.45 -24.27
CA MET A 141 -6.59 6.30 -25.07
C MET A 141 -5.14 5.82 -25.06
N ARG A 142 -4.60 5.45 -23.89
CA ARG A 142 -3.23 4.90 -23.79
C ARG A 142 -3.11 3.57 -24.54
N THR A 143 -4.12 2.70 -24.41
CA THR A 143 -4.14 1.41 -25.09
C THR A 143 -4.23 1.57 -26.62
N THR A 144 -5.06 2.50 -27.10
CA THR A 144 -5.22 2.80 -28.53
C THR A 144 -3.96 3.43 -29.11
N SER A 145 -3.35 4.38 -28.40
CA SER A 145 -2.08 5.00 -28.79
C SER A 145 -0.94 3.97 -28.88
N MET A 146 -0.82 3.08 -27.90
CA MET A 146 0.16 1.98 -27.95
C MET A 146 -0.10 1.02 -29.13
N ARG A 147 -1.37 0.69 -29.41
CA ARG A 147 -1.73 -0.17 -30.53
C ARG A 147 -1.37 0.45 -31.88
N GLN A 148 -1.62 1.75 -32.05
CA GLN A 148 -1.24 2.48 -33.27
C GLN A 148 0.29 2.53 -33.45
N GLN A 149 1.05 2.75 -32.38
CA GLN A 149 2.51 2.71 -32.44
C GLN A 149 3.04 1.33 -32.83
N LEU A 150 2.40 0.25 -32.36
CA LEU A 150 2.77 -1.11 -32.74
C LEU A 150 2.49 -1.36 -34.23
N GLN A 151 1.31 -0.99 -34.72
CA GLN A 151 0.95 -1.12 -36.14
C GLN A 151 1.86 -0.30 -37.06
N ALA A 152 2.22 0.92 -36.66
CA ALA A 152 3.16 1.75 -37.43
C ALA A 152 4.55 1.10 -37.52
N LYS A 153 5.07 0.58 -36.40
CA LYS A 153 6.33 -0.17 -36.39
C LYS A 153 6.28 -1.44 -37.22
N GLU A 154 5.17 -2.17 -37.20
CA GLU A 154 4.97 -3.34 -38.05
C GLU A 154 4.92 -2.98 -39.54
N ALA A 155 4.22 -1.89 -39.89
CA ALA A 155 4.16 -1.38 -41.26
C ALA A 155 5.55 -0.93 -41.75
N ASP A 156 6.32 -0.22 -40.92
CA ASP A 156 7.71 0.16 -41.23
C ASP A 156 8.62 -1.06 -41.40
N LEU A 157 8.43 -2.10 -40.58
CA LEU A 157 9.18 -3.35 -40.70
C LEU A 157 8.85 -4.08 -42.02
N VAL A 158 7.57 -4.12 -42.41
CA VAL A 158 7.12 -4.71 -43.67
C VAL A 158 7.62 -3.88 -44.85
N ASN A 159 7.55 -2.56 -44.78
CA ASN A 159 8.02 -1.66 -45.82
C ASN A 159 9.55 -1.76 -46.01
N CYS A 160 10.33 -1.80 -44.92
CA CYS A 160 11.77 -2.06 -44.96
C CYS A 160 12.09 -3.40 -45.63
N LYS A 161 11.35 -4.46 -45.30
CA LYS A 161 11.54 -5.79 -45.91
C LYS A 161 11.15 -5.83 -47.39
N CYS A 162 10.15 -5.06 -47.81
CA CYS A 162 9.76 -4.93 -49.22
C CYS A 162 10.78 -4.11 -50.02
N LEU A 163 11.28 -3.00 -49.48
CA LEU A 163 12.33 -2.19 -50.12
C LEU A 163 13.64 -2.97 -50.31
N GLN A 164 14.03 -3.80 -49.34
CA GLN A 164 15.18 -4.70 -49.47
C GLN A 164 15.00 -5.79 -50.55
N ARG A 165 13.76 -6.11 -50.94
CA ARG A 165 13.46 -7.08 -52.01
C ARG A 165 13.34 -6.45 -53.40
N LEU A 166 13.21 -5.13 -53.49
CA LEU A 166 13.01 -4.38 -54.73
C LEU A 166 14.30 -3.71 -55.24
N TRP A 167 15.40 -3.79 -54.49
CA TRP A 167 16.73 -3.37 -54.94
C TRP A 167 17.54 -4.62 -55.33
N PRO A 168 17.83 -4.85 -56.62
CA PRO A 168 18.65 -5.97 -57.09
C PRO A 168 20.12 -5.83 -56.69
#